data_AF-A0A7X0LFH3-F1
#
_entry.id   AF-A0A7X0LFH3-F1
#
_cell.length_a   1.000
_cell.length_b   1.000
_cell.length_c   1.000
_cell.angle_alpha   90.00
_cell.angle_beta   90.00
_cell.angle_gamma   90.00
#
_symmetry.space_group_name_H-M   'P 1'
#
loop_
_entity.id
_entity.type
_entity.pdbx_description
1 polymer ?
#
loop_
_entity_poly.entity_id
_entity_poly.type
_entity_poly.pdbx_seq_one_letter_code
_entity_poly.pdbx_strand_id
1 'polypeptide(L)' 'MSDKQYKHRFRLEMRIGQDQRQIDADSYAFSDCWMIFYRGNPQGGQPKEFWRVKTDDVVCMETKA' A
#
# COMPACT_ATOMS: atom_id res chain seq x y z
N MET A 1 -14.07 -8.33 -11.47
CA MET A 1 -13.50 -7.07 -11.99
C MET A 1 -12.02 -7.10 -11.66
N SER A 2 -11.11 -6.82 -12.61
CA SER A 2 -9.66 -6.83 -12.30
C SER A 2 -9.28 -5.60 -11.47
N ASP A 3 -8.58 -5.84 -10.37
CA ASP A 3 -8.05 -4.79 -9.51
C ASP A 3 -7.08 -3.91 -10.30
N LYS A 4 -7.35 -2.60 -10.36
CA LYS A 4 -6.46 -1.63 -10.99
C LYS A 4 -5.25 -1.40 -10.07
N GLN A 5 -4.04 -1.67 -10.57
CA GLN A 5 -2.79 -1.39 -9.86
C GLN A 5 -2.22 -0.03 -10.26
N TYR A 6 -1.82 0.77 -9.27
CA TYR A 6 -1.21 2.09 -9.45
C TYR A 6 0.27 2.03 -9.04
N LYS A 7 1.19 2.47 -9.92
CA LYS A 7 2.65 2.39 -9.70
C LYS A 7 3.23 3.76 -9.38
N HIS A 8 3.48 4.00 -8.10
CA HIS A 8 4.18 5.18 -7.58
C HIS A 8 4.86 4.82 -6.27
N ARG A 9 5.98 5.46 -5.95
CA ARG A 9 6.52 5.35 -4.60
C ARG A 9 5.68 6.24 -3.68
N PHE A 10 5.15 5.70 -2.60
CA PHE A 10 4.37 6.46 -1.63
C PHE A 10 4.75 6.05 -0.21
N ARG A 11 4.49 6.96 0.72
CA ARG A 11 4.45 6.68 2.14
C ARG A 11 3.00 6.62 2.58
N LEU A 12 2.62 5.51 3.18
CA LEU A 12 1.30 5.33 3.77
C LEU A 12 1.40 5.45 5.28
N GLU A 13 0.49 6.22 5.86
CA GLU A 13 0.22 6.25 7.27
C GLU A 13 -1.12 5.58 7.56
N MET A 14 -1.09 4.61 8.48
CA MET A 14 -2.24 3.77 8.80
C MET A 14 -2.41 3.61 10.30
N ARG A 15 -3.65 3.32 10.72
CA ARG A 15 -3.99 2.95 12.08
C ARG A 15 -4.20 1.43 12.17
N ILE A 16 -3.46 0.76 13.05
CA ILE A 16 -3.66 -0.67 13.35
C ILE A 16 -4.08 -0.77 14.81
N GLY A 17 -5.39 -0.86 15.06
CA GLY A 17 -5.92 -0.77 16.42
C GLY A 17 -5.72 0.64 16.99
N GLN A 18 -4.91 0.76 18.05
CA GLN A 18 -4.53 2.05 18.65
C GLN A 18 -3.19 2.60 18.14
N ASP A 19 -2.44 1.81 17.36
CA ASP A 19 -1.11 2.18 16.88
C ASP A 19 -1.17 2.91 15.55
N GLN A 20 -0.38 3.97 15.40
CA GLN A 20 -0.14 4.65 14.13
C GLN A 20 1.19 4.16 13.54
N ARG A 21 1.16 3.68 12.30
CA ARG A 21 2.36 3.16 11.60
C ARG A 21 2.53 3.79 10.24
N GLN A 22 3.78 3.90 9.81
CA GLN A 22 4.15 4.38 8.50
C GLN A 22 4.87 3.28 7.71
N ILE A 23 4.52 3.12 6.44
CA ILE A 23 5.18 2.20 5.50
C ILE A 23 5.56 2.93 4.22
N ASP A 24 6.63 2.51 3.57
CA ASP A 24 6.97 2.89 2.20
C ASP A 24 6.63 1.72 1.26
N ALA A 25 5.93 2.00 0.16
CA ALA A 25 5.57 1.02 -0.85
C ALA A 25 5.66 1.62 -2.27
N ASP A 26 5.70 0.76 -3.28
CA ASP A 26 6.01 1.11 -4.67
C ASP A 26 4.79 1.00 -5.61
N SER A 27 3.75 0.30 -5.15
CA SER A 27 2.45 0.27 -5.82
C SER A 27 1.37 -0.19 -4.87
N TYR A 28 0.12 0.06 -5.23
CA TYR A 28 -1.04 -0.45 -4.51
C TYR A 28 -2.16 -0.86 -5.47
N ALA A 29 -3.08 -1.68 -4.97
CA ALA A 29 -4.31 -2.07 -5.65
C ALA A 29 -5.50 -1.93 -4.69
N PHE A 30 -6.69 -1.70 -5.24
CA PHE A 30 -7.94 -1.71 -4.50
C PHE A 30 -8.69 -3.01 -4.76
N SER A 31 -9.24 -3.59 -3.70
CA SER A 31 -10.10 -4.78 -3.76
C SER A 31 -11.20 -4.66 -2.69
N ASP A 32 -12.43 -4.38 -3.11
CA ASP A 32 -13.56 -4.05 -2.24
C ASP A 32 -13.23 -2.93 -1.22
N CYS A 33 -13.27 -3.24 0.08
CA CYS A 33 -12.92 -2.32 1.18
C CYS A 33 -11.44 -2.39 1.59
N TRP A 34 -10.60 -3.00 0.77
CA TRP A 34 -9.18 -3.21 1.05
C TRP A 34 -8.29 -2.46 0.07
N MET A 35 -7.18 -1.95 0.60
CA MET A 35 -6.02 -1.51 -0.13
C MET A 35 -4.89 -2.51 0.09
N ILE A 36 -4.30 -3.00 -1.00
CA ILE A 36 -3.18 -3.94 -0.99
C ILE A 36 -1.94 -3.18 -1.44
N PHE A 37 -0.90 -3.16 -0.62
CA PHE A 37 0.33 -2.43 -0.84
C PHE A 37 1.45 -3.40 -1.20
N TYR A 38 2.17 -3.09 -2.26
CA TYR A 38 3.25 -3.91 -2.78
C TYR A 38 4.57 -3.15 -2.70
N ARG A 39 5.62 -3.89 -2.34
CA ARG A 39 7.00 -3.40 -2.40
C ARG A 39 7.77 -4.23 -3.41
N GLY A 40 8.51 -3.56 -4.28
CA GLY A 40 9.38 -4.17 -5.27
C GLY A 40 10.49 -4.96 -4.59
N ASN A 41 10.84 -6.11 -5.15
CA ASN A 41 12.06 -6.80 -4.79
C ASN A 41 13.23 -6.02 -5.44
N PRO A 42 14.23 -5.51 -4.69
CA PRO A 42 15.33 -4.72 -5.26
C PRO A 42 16.14 -5.48 -6.34
N GLN A 43 15.94 -6.80 -6.47
CA GLN A 43 16.65 -7.68 -7.41
C GLN A 43 15.79 -8.08 -8.64
N GLY A 44 14.76 -7.31 -9.02
CA GLY A 44 14.08 -7.47 -10.32
C GLY A 44 13.00 -8.57 -10.39
N GLY A 45 12.47 -9.02 -9.25
CA GLY A 45 11.35 -9.97 -9.18
C GLY A 45 9.96 -9.32 -9.20
N GLN A 46 8.91 -10.14 -9.31
CA GLN A 46 7.53 -9.67 -9.16
C GLN A 46 7.33 -8.95 -7.82
N PRO A 47 6.53 -7.87 -7.78
CA PRO A 47 6.23 -7.17 -6.53
C PRO A 47 5.65 -8.15 -5.51
N LYS A 48 6.21 -8.18 -4.30
CA LYS A 48 5.65 -8.96 -3.19
C LYS A 48 4.56 -8.14 -2.52
N GLU A 49 3.41 -8.76 -2.30
CA GLU A 49 2.41 -8.22 -1.38
C GLU A 49 3.06 -8.04 -0.01
N PHE A 50 2.93 -6.84 0.55
CA PHE A 50 3.56 -6.51 1.82
C PHE A 50 2.51 -6.22 2.89
N TRP A 51 1.44 -5.49 2.55
CA TRP A 51 0.36 -5.19 3.48
C TRP A 51 -1.00 -5.19 2.80
N ARG A 52 -2.02 -5.55 3.57
CA ARG A 52 -3.43 -5.38 3.22
C ARG A 52 -4.12 -4.63 4.35
N VAL A 53 -4.68 -3.47 4.04
CA VAL A 53 -5.23 -2.51 5.01
C VAL A 53 -6.65 -2.16 4.58
N LYS A 54 -7.59 -2.04 5.53
CA LYS A 54 -8.92 -1.53 5.19
C LYS A 54 -8.83 -0.05 4.84
N THR A 55 -9.65 0.41 3.90
CA THR A 55 -9.65 1.83 3.50
C THR A 55 -9.87 2.78 4.68
N ASP A 56 -10.69 2.39 5.66
CA ASP A 56 -11.01 3.22 6.83
C ASP A 56 -9.85 3.31 7.85
N ASP A 57 -8.88 2.40 7.76
CA ASP A 57 -7.67 2.38 8.58
C ASP A 57 -6.54 3.22 7.97
N VAL A 58 -6.71 3.72 6.75
CA VAL A 58 -5.75 4.62 6.09
C VAL A 58 -5.97 6.06 6.58
N VAL A 59 -4.92 6.64 7.16
CA VAL A 59 -4.95 8.03 7.67
C VAL A 59 -4.51 9.00 6.60
N CYS A 60 -3.40 8.70 5.92
CA CYS A 60 -2.82 9.56 4.89
C CYS A 60 -1.98 8.72 3.91
N MET A 61 -1.96 9.13 2.64
CA MET A 61 -1.07 8.56 1.62
C MET A 61 -0.38 9.71 0.88
N GLU A 62 0.95 9.79 1.01
CA GLU A 62 1.77 10.81 0.37
C GLU A 62 2.55 10.19 -0.79
N THR A 63 2.41 10.75 -1.99
CA THR A 63 3.20 10.33 -3.15
C THR A 63 4.59 10.96 -3.06
N LYS A 64 5.64 10.14 -3.13
CA LYS A 64 7.02 10.63 -3.19
C LYS A 64 7.38 10.92 -4.64
N ALA A 65 7.84 12.14 -4.90
CA ALA A 65 8.46 12.54 -6.17
C ALA A 65 9.80 11.82 -6.40
#